data_AF-A0A399X9Z3-F1
#
_entry.id   AF-A0A399X9Z3-F1
#
_cell.length_a   1.000
_cell.length_b   1.000
_cell.length_c   1.000
_cell.angle_alpha   90.00
_cell.angle_beta   90.00
_cell.angle_gamma   90.00
#
_symmetry.space_group_name_H-M   'P 1'
#
loop_
_entity.id
_entity.type
_entity.pdbx_description
1 polymer ?
#
loop_
_entity_poly.entity_id
_entity_poly.type
_entity_poly.pdbx_seq_one_letter_code
_entity_poly.pdbx_strand_id
1 'polypeptide(L)' 'MIQIQCKRPGDADFITIGFDSSEPYLDSRAPVTAGQPEVRQYRARYHDTSGPIGIWSDIVSATAQP' A
#
# COMPACT_ATOMS: atom_id res chain seq x y z
N MET A 1 4.60 -4.65 -13.82
CA MET A 1 3.69 -3.85 -12.97
C MET A 1 4.31 -3.71 -11.59
N ILE A 2 3.81 -2.80 -10.77
CA ILE A 2 4.27 -2.60 -9.40
C ILE A 2 3.23 -3.21 -8.46
N GLN A 3 3.64 -4.19 -7.66
CA GLN A 3 2.83 -4.69 -6.54
C GLN A 3 2.95 -3.70 -5.39
N ILE A 4 1.81 -3.27 -4.87
CA ILE A 4 1.72 -2.29 -3.78
C ILE A 4 1.11 -2.97 -2.58
N GLN A 5 1.76 -2.83 -1.42
CA GLN A 5 1.23 -3.27 -0.14
C GLN A 5 1.05 -2.12 0.82
N CYS A 6 0.05 -2.25 1.68
CA CYS A 6 -0.20 -1.32 2.77
C CYS A 6 -0.35 -2.08 4.09
N LYS A 7 0.12 -1.46 5.16
CA LYS A 7 -0.18 -1.84 6.55
C LYS A 7 -0.88 -0.65 7.23
N ARG A 8 -2.08 -0.88 7.74
CA ARG A 8 -2.90 0.10 8.49
C ARG A 8 -2.83 -0.19 10.00
N PRO A 9 -3.33 0.70 10.86
CA PRO A 9 -3.46 0.41 12.28
C PRO A 9 -4.30 -0.85 12.51
N GLY A 10 -3.78 -1.80 13.29
CA GLY A 10 -4.45 -3.07 13.58
C GLY A 10 -4.11 -4.21 12.61
N ASP A 11 -3.51 -3.94 11.45
CA ASP A 11 -3.04 -5.00 10.55
C ASP A 11 -1.83 -5.72 11.19
N ALA A 12 -1.81 -7.05 11.16
CA ALA A 12 -0.67 -7.83 11.64
C ALA A 12 0.56 -7.64 10.72
N ASP A 13 0.34 -7.67 9.41
CA ASP A 13 1.36 -7.57 8.36
C ASP A 13 0.91 -6.70 7.19
N PHE A 14 1.83 -6.43 6.26
CA PHE A 14 1.54 -5.74 5.00
C PHE A 14 0.64 -6.60 4.09
N ILE A 15 -0.44 -6.00 3.58
CA ILE A 15 -1.42 -6.65 2.70
C ILE A 15 -1.31 -6.05 1.30
N THR A 16 -1.39 -6.89 0.26
CA THR A 16 -1.44 -6.42 -1.14
C THR A 16 -2.74 -5.69 -1.41
N ILE A 17 -2.64 -4.46 -1.90
CA ILE A 17 -3.79 -3.59 -2.18
C ILE A 17 -3.93 -3.23 -3.66
N GLY A 18 -2.92 -3.54 -4.47
CA GLY A 18 -2.98 -3.31 -5.90
C GLY A 18 -1.77 -3.83 -6.65
N PHE A 19 -1.98 -3.98 -7.96
CA PHE A 19 -0.92 -4.09 -8.95
C PHE A 19 -1.15 -2.97 -9.94
N ASP A 20 -0.25 -2.01 -10.00
CA ASP A 20 -0.42 -0.82 -10.83
C ASP A 20 0.65 -0.73 -11.92
N SER A 21 0.26 -0.18 -13.05
CA SER A 21 1.14 0.18 -14.16
C SER A 21 0.99 1.66 -14.56
N SER A 22 0.14 2.41 -13.86
CA SER A 22 -0.16 3.81 -14.04
C SER A 22 0.20 4.61 -12.80
N GLU A 23 0.82 5.76 -13.00
CA GLU A 23 1.21 6.68 -11.93
C GLU A 23 0.30 7.91 -11.95
N PRO A 24 -0.14 8.43 -10.79
CA PRO A 24 0.09 7.91 -9.43
C PRO A 24 -0.91 6.81 -9.01
N TYR A 25 -0.49 5.92 -8.10
CA TYR A 25 -1.43 5.02 -7.40
C TYR A 25 -2.24 5.79 -6.35
N LEU A 26 -3.57 5.62 -6.37
CA LEU A 26 -4.49 6.22 -5.40
C LEU A 26 -5.11 5.15 -4.50
N ASP A 27 -4.76 5.16 -3.21
CA ASP A 27 -5.44 4.35 -2.19
C ASP A 27 -6.72 5.03 -1.72
N SER A 28 -7.85 4.70 -2.35
CA SER A 28 -9.18 5.29 -2.06
C SER A 28 -9.95 4.62 -0.92
N ARG A 29 -9.34 3.68 -0.19
CA ARG A 29 -10.01 3.01 0.93
C ARG A 29 -10.28 4.01 2.06
N ALA A 30 -11.47 3.95 2.66
CA ALA A 30 -11.81 4.74 3.84
C ALA A 30 -10.91 4.39 5.05
N PRO A 31 -10.70 5.33 5.99
CA PRO A 31 -10.02 5.03 7.25
C PRO A 31 -10.67 3.89 8.03
N VAL A 32 -9.86 3.13 8.79
CA VAL A 32 -10.32 2.01 9.63
C VAL A 32 -11.35 2.48 10.67
N THR A 33 -11.13 3.66 11.25
CA THR A 33 -12.09 4.31 12.14
C THR A 33 -12.72 5.49 11.41
N ALA A 34 -14.04 5.44 11.18
CA ALA A 34 -14.74 6.48 10.45
C ALA A 34 -14.56 7.87 11.09
N GLY A 35 -14.29 8.87 10.26
CA GLY A 35 -14.11 10.26 10.70
C GLY A 35 -12.78 10.56 11.40
N GLN A 36 -11.87 9.58 11.52
CA GLN A 36 -10.55 9.77 12.14
C GLN A 36 -9.44 9.61 11.10
N PRO A 37 -8.45 10.52 11.06
CA PRO A 37 -7.25 10.31 10.27
C PRO A 37 -6.51 9.04 10.72
N GLU A 38 -5.83 8.36 9.79
CA GLU A 38 -4.99 7.21 10.11
C GLU A 38 -3.66 7.24 9.38
N VAL A 39 -2.61 6.75 10.06
CA VAL A 39 -1.29 6.59 9.44
C VAL A 39 -1.24 5.24 8.74
N ARG A 40 -0.92 5.26 7.44
CA ARG A 40 -0.72 4.08 6.60
C ARG A 40 0.75 3.95 6.21
N GLN A 41 1.25 2.74 6.24
CA GLN A 41 2.60 2.40 5.76
C GLN A 41 2.50 1.67 4.43
N TYR A 42 3.26 2.11 3.45
CA TYR A 42 3.28 1.55 2.10
C TYR A 42 4.65 1.01 1.75
N ARG A 43 4.68 -0.08 0.99
CA ARG A 43 5.87 -0.58 0.31
C ARG A 43 5.49 -1.15 -1.04
N ALA A 44 6.41 -1.12 -1.98
CA ALA A 44 6.18 -1.57 -3.33
C ALA A 44 7.33 -2.45 -3.83
N ARG A 45 7.06 -3.28 -4.83
CA ARG A 45 8.10 -4.00 -5.59
C ARG A 45 7.64 -4.27 -7.00
N TYR A 46 8.58 -4.56 -7.90
CA TYR A 46 8.23 -5.02 -9.23
C TYR A 46 7.60 -6.42 -9.19
N HIS A 47 6.66 -6.64 -10.09
CA HIS A 47 5.99 -7.92 -10.29
C HIS A 47 5.71 -8.12 -11.78
N ASP A 48 5.90 -9.34 -12.26
CA ASP A 48 5.58 -9.77 -13.62
C ASP A 48 4.68 -11.03 -13.60
N THR A 49 4.56 -11.71 -14.73
CA THR A 49 3.75 -12.94 -14.84
C THR A 49 4.40 -14.15 -14.16
N SER A 50 5.70 -14.11 -13.90
CA SER A 50 6.46 -15.15 -13.21
C SER A 50 6.50 -14.94 -11.69
N GLY A 51 6.19 -13.73 -11.24
CA GLY A 51 6.00 -13.41 -9.83
C GLY A 51 6.70 -12.12 -9.41
N PRO A 52 7.07 -12.00 -8.13
CA PRO A 52 7.76 -10.80 -7.65
C PRO A 52 9.22 -10.75 -8.08
N ILE A 53 9.66 -9.54 -8.41
CA ILE A 53 11.03 -9.26 -8.84
C ILE A 53 11.69 -8.38 -7.78
N GLY A 54 12.86 -8.82 -7.31
CA GLY A 54 13.70 -8.06 -6.38
C GLY A 54 13.12 -7.95 -4.96
N ILE A 55 13.57 -6.94 -4.25
CA ILE A 55 13.18 -6.67 -2.85
C ILE A 55 12.09 -5.60 -2.78
N TRP A 56 11.47 -5.49 -1.61
CA TRP A 56 10.58 -4.37 -1.31
C TRP A 56 11.35 -3.04 -1.30
N SER A 57 10.68 -1.98 -1.72
CA SER A 57 11.11 -0.60 -1.48
C SER A 57 11.21 -0.31 0.01
N ASP A 58 11.78 0.85 0.34
CA ASP A 58 11.60 1.46 1.64
C ASP A 58 10.11 1.63 1.98
N ILE A 59 9.84 1.69 3.28
CA ILE A 59 8.50 1.93 3.81
C ILE A 59 8.25 3.44 3.82
N VAL A 60 7.17 3.85 3.16
CA VAL A 60 6.70 5.24 3.15
C VAL A 60 5.45 5.35 4.02
N SER A 61 5.41 6.33 4.92
CA SER A 61 4.24 6.60 5.75
C SER A 61 3.45 7.80 5.22
N ALA A 62 2.12 7.68 5.14
CA ALA A 62 1.24 8.80 4.82
C ALA A 62 -0.01 8.79 5.71
N THR A 63 -0.53 9.97 6.01
CA THR A 63 -1.76 10.13 6.80
C THR A 63 -2.96 10.23 5.87
N ALA A 64 -3.83 9.22 5.89
CA ALA A 64 -5.12 9.27 5.20
C ALA A 64 -6.09 10.14 6.00
N GLN A 65 -6.75 11.07 5.32
CA GLN A 65 -7.81 11.90 5.89
C GLN A 65 -9.19 11.26 5.61
N PRO A 66 -10.21 11.51 6.45
CA PRO A 66 -11.58 11.05 6.25
C PRO A 66 -12.23 11.54 4.96
#